data_AF-A0A1D7QCH8-F1
#
_entry.id   AF-A0A1D7QCH8-F1
#
_cell.length_a   1.000
_cell.length_b   1.000
_cell.length_c   1.000
_cell.angle_alpha   90.00
_cell.angle_beta   90.00
_cell.angle_gamma   90.00
#
_symmetry.space_group_name_H-M   'P 1'
#
loop_
_entity.id
_entity.type
_entity.pdbx_description
1 polymer ?
#
loop_
_entity_poly.entity_id
_entity_poly.type
_entity_poly.pdbx_seq_one_letter_code
_entity_poly.pdbx_strand_id
1 'polypeptide(L)'
;MRTLLTGCVLLLMGSPLFAQKKNADLSQAVVTYKFRSNGKDVGGELKLFTNGTQARVARQGKQTEEQFLQFKEAASYQVLNNKGMAYTFKKPFSEYTKAELLPGIDTICGIACKKAKLFIRSNTIEVWYNTDLKIKGTPTISIAPDMGLVLKVIRNGNSETVASRIDYRKITAEELNWPAQWGKLLDEPAYQRQIIESRYQTIRIFNDEQIHFGRKIENPTGERANVTYHFSGGTVILKKVKLPETSAGQNLFAELIQHSNGDAYDRTGSVFMIPVDRKVSFLQALQNGLQVLPVYEGKNGKKYQGVTATDQYLPPLELMRFFTSFGAGHFNEQAKIQGYNWADSVVYKQDITALLPSLQGEVWIGVFIGNYDKGGHKASLNFKYYPGDGAEDKNLKKTWMMPAFNTTNLMEMAGQEYGTMFDKDSLTVTVDVPAGVKNLRLRYLTTGHGGWENGDEFVPKQNEIFVDGKRVYHFIPWREDCATYRMLNPASGNFGNGLSSSDLSRSNWCPGTITLPVEIPLPELKEGKHTLKVAIPLGKPEGTSFSAWNVSGVLIGERE
;
A
#
# COMPACT_ATOMS: atom_id res chain seq x y z
N MET A 1 -92.41 38.04 -9.92
CA MET A 1 -92.30 38.04 -11.39
C MET A 1 -90.81 38.09 -11.74
N ARG A 2 -90.30 37.02 -12.38
CA ARG A 2 -89.07 36.96 -13.22
C ARG A 2 -87.67 37.33 -12.66
N THR A 3 -86.89 36.26 -12.43
CA THR A 3 -85.56 35.93 -13.01
C THR A 3 -84.28 36.75 -12.76
N LEU A 4 -83.33 36.06 -12.10
CA LEU A 4 -81.87 35.89 -12.33
C LEU A 4 -80.91 37.10 -12.45
N LEU A 5 -79.82 37.11 -11.67
CA LEU A 5 -78.49 36.60 -12.10
C LEU A 5 -77.46 36.55 -10.93
N THR A 6 -76.69 35.47 -10.91
CA THR A 6 -75.56 35.19 -10.01
C THR A 6 -74.29 35.91 -10.48
N GLY A 7 -73.46 36.40 -9.55
CA GLY A 7 -72.12 36.93 -9.86
C GLY A 7 -71.11 36.61 -8.75
N CYS A 8 -70.25 35.62 -9.00
CA CYS A 8 -69.04 35.33 -8.22
C CYS A 8 -67.91 36.29 -8.63
N VAL A 9 -67.27 36.96 -7.67
CA VAL A 9 -66.01 37.68 -7.87
C VAL A 9 -64.88 36.88 -7.21
N LEU A 10 -63.97 36.36 -8.04
CA LEU A 10 -62.67 35.85 -7.64
C LEU A 10 -61.72 37.02 -7.33
N LEU A 11 -61.13 37.03 -6.14
CA LEU A 11 -59.95 37.85 -5.82
C LEU A 11 -58.70 36.97 -5.90
N LEU A 12 -57.96 37.13 -7.00
CA LEU A 12 -56.62 36.56 -7.20
C LEU A 12 -55.59 37.39 -6.41
N MET A 13 -55.02 36.82 -5.35
CA MET A 13 -53.78 37.33 -4.76
C MET A 13 -52.59 36.78 -5.57
N GLY A 14 -51.93 37.66 -6.32
CA GLY A 14 -50.68 37.34 -7.03
C GLY A 14 -49.48 37.33 -6.08
N SER A 15 -48.75 36.23 -6.04
CA SER A 15 -47.47 36.09 -5.33
C SER A 15 -46.34 36.84 -6.05
N PRO A 16 -45.47 37.58 -5.35
CA PRO A 16 -44.37 38.32 -5.97
C PRO A 16 -43.12 37.43 -6.05
N LEU A 17 -43.00 36.61 -7.10
CA LEU A 17 -41.74 35.87 -7.38
C LEU A 17 -41.27 35.95 -8.83
N PHE A 18 -41.99 36.66 -9.71
CA PHE A 18 -41.56 36.96 -11.09
C PHE A 18 -41.07 38.41 -11.27
N ALA A 19 -40.43 38.98 -10.24
CA ALA A 19 -39.84 40.31 -10.30
C ALA A 19 -38.33 40.26 -10.06
N GLN A 20 -37.60 39.45 -10.84
CA GLN A 20 -36.17 39.65 -11.01
C GLN A 20 -35.73 39.39 -12.46
N LYS A 21 -35.11 40.43 -13.04
CA LYS A 21 -34.20 40.45 -14.18
C LYS A 21 -34.81 40.43 -15.60
N LYS A 22 -35.25 41.60 -16.06
CA LYS A 22 -35.46 41.93 -17.50
C LYS A 22 -34.15 42.06 -18.33
N ASN A 23 -32.96 41.89 -17.72
CA ASN A 23 -31.64 42.03 -18.37
C ASN A 23 -30.64 40.90 -18.02
N ALA A 24 -31.09 39.76 -17.49
CA ALA A 24 -30.18 38.63 -17.25
C ALA A 24 -29.92 37.84 -18.54
N ASP A 25 -28.65 37.58 -18.85
CA ASP A 25 -28.29 36.57 -19.83
C ASP A 25 -28.72 35.19 -19.29
N LEU A 26 -29.79 34.64 -19.86
CA LEU A 26 -30.35 33.34 -19.47
C LEU A 26 -29.53 32.15 -19.99
N SER A 27 -28.48 32.40 -20.79
CA SER A 27 -27.57 31.36 -21.30
C SER A 27 -26.41 31.04 -20.35
N GLN A 28 -26.28 31.78 -19.24
CA GLN A 28 -25.21 31.61 -18.27
C GLN A 28 -25.77 31.61 -16.84
N ALA A 29 -25.28 30.68 -16.01
CA ALA A 29 -25.73 30.60 -14.63
C ALA A 29 -24.74 29.87 -13.71
N VAL A 30 -24.86 30.19 -12.42
CA VAL A 30 -24.30 29.37 -11.33
C VAL A 30 -25.42 28.58 -10.68
N VAL A 31 -25.35 27.25 -10.76
CA VAL A 31 -26.28 26.35 -10.07
C VAL A 31 -25.63 25.85 -8.80
N THR A 32 -26.27 26.09 -7.66
CA THR A 32 -25.81 25.69 -6.33
C THR A 32 -26.55 24.44 -5.88
N TYR A 33 -25.83 23.36 -5.56
CA TYR A 33 -26.37 22.09 -5.10
C TYR A 33 -26.02 21.86 -3.63
N LYS A 34 -26.95 21.21 -2.92
CA LYS A 34 -26.77 20.71 -1.55
C LYS A 34 -26.79 19.19 -1.54
N PHE A 35 -26.18 18.62 -0.51
CA PHE A 35 -26.18 17.18 -0.26
C PHE A 35 -27.19 16.82 0.82
N ARG A 36 -27.97 15.76 0.57
CA ARG A 36 -28.89 15.18 1.55
C ARG A 36 -28.67 13.68 1.71
N SER A 37 -28.95 13.19 2.91
CA SER A 37 -29.02 11.77 3.21
C SER A 37 -30.33 11.48 3.93
N ASN A 38 -31.15 10.58 3.38
CA ASN A 38 -32.47 10.24 3.90
C ASN A 38 -33.33 11.50 4.15
N GLY A 39 -33.35 12.41 3.17
CA GLY A 39 -34.09 13.67 3.24
C GLY A 39 -33.49 14.76 4.15
N LYS A 40 -32.42 14.49 4.91
CA LYS A 40 -31.77 15.48 5.79
C LYS A 40 -30.55 16.10 5.13
N ASP A 41 -30.39 17.42 5.25
CA ASP A 41 -29.17 18.13 4.81
C ASP A 41 -27.96 17.62 5.61
N VAL A 42 -26.89 17.21 4.92
CA VAL A 42 -25.66 16.67 5.55
C VAL A 42 -24.47 17.64 5.51
N GLY A 43 -24.71 18.89 5.09
CA GLY A 43 -23.68 19.90 4.92
C GLY A 43 -22.88 19.77 3.61
N GLY A 44 -22.13 20.82 3.29
CA GLY A 44 -21.37 20.93 2.05
C GLY A 44 -22.19 21.48 0.87
N GLU A 45 -21.48 22.05 -0.10
CA GLU A 45 -22.05 22.68 -1.28
C GLU A 45 -21.21 22.30 -2.53
N LEU A 46 -21.91 22.17 -3.66
CA LEU A 46 -21.31 22.00 -4.99
C LEU A 46 -21.88 23.07 -5.92
N LYS A 47 -21.03 23.66 -6.75
CA LYS A 47 -21.42 24.64 -7.76
C LYS A 47 -21.16 24.10 -9.16
N LEU A 48 -22.13 24.31 -10.04
CA LEU A 48 -21.96 24.15 -11.49
C LEU A 48 -21.92 25.56 -12.10
N PHE A 49 -20.78 25.93 -12.68
CA PHE A 49 -20.62 27.14 -13.46
C PHE A 49 -20.85 26.77 -14.93
N THR A 50 -21.86 27.32 -15.59
CA THR A 50 -22.20 26.99 -16.98
C THR A 50 -22.43 28.25 -17.80
N ASN A 51 -21.87 28.28 -19.02
CA ASN A 51 -22.08 29.37 -19.99
C ASN A 51 -22.88 28.91 -21.23
N GLY A 52 -23.56 27.76 -21.13
CA GLY A 52 -24.35 27.16 -22.20
C GLY A 52 -23.55 26.30 -23.18
N THR A 53 -22.26 26.58 -23.39
CA THR A 53 -21.36 25.76 -24.24
C THR A 53 -20.41 24.89 -23.43
N GLN A 54 -20.01 25.37 -22.27
CA GLN A 54 -19.07 24.74 -21.34
C GLN A 54 -19.64 24.77 -19.93
N ALA A 55 -19.19 23.82 -19.11
CA ALA A 55 -19.45 23.87 -17.68
C ALA A 55 -18.25 23.36 -16.85
N ARG A 56 -18.11 23.88 -15.62
CA ARG A 56 -17.20 23.37 -14.59
C ARG A 56 -17.98 22.98 -13.34
N VAL A 57 -17.68 21.82 -12.79
CA VAL A 57 -18.17 21.36 -11.49
C VAL A 57 -17.12 21.67 -10.43
N ALA A 58 -17.50 22.43 -9.40
CA ALA A 58 -16.61 22.81 -8.31
C ALA A 58 -17.22 22.42 -6.95
N ARG A 59 -16.43 21.72 -6.14
CA ARG A 59 -16.78 21.39 -4.75
C ARG A 59 -16.12 22.38 -3.79
N GLN A 60 -16.71 22.58 -2.62
CA GLN A 60 -16.09 23.36 -1.56
C GLN A 60 -14.78 22.68 -1.08
N GLY A 61 -13.74 23.49 -0.85
CA GLY A 61 -12.42 23.02 -0.39
C GLY A 61 -11.41 22.79 -1.53
N LYS A 62 -10.14 22.54 -1.17
CA LYS A 62 -9.06 22.31 -2.13
C LYS A 62 -9.32 21.03 -2.93
N GLN A 63 -9.39 21.16 -4.26
CA GLN A 63 -9.52 20.02 -5.17
C GLN A 63 -8.17 19.80 -5.87
N THR A 64 -7.72 18.55 -5.93
CA THR A 64 -6.57 18.16 -6.78
C THR A 64 -7.01 17.80 -8.20
N GLU A 65 -8.31 17.52 -8.38
CA GLU A 65 -8.94 17.17 -9.64
C GLU A 65 -10.05 18.19 -9.97
N GLU A 66 -10.05 18.68 -11.21
CA GLU A 66 -11.10 19.55 -11.75
C GLU A 66 -11.92 18.83 -12.82
N GLN A 67 -13.20 19.17 -12.93
CA GLN A 67 -14.16 18.46 -13.76
C GLN A 67 -14.93 19.42 -14.67
N PHE A 68 -14.93 19.11 -15.97
CA PHE A 68 -15.47 19.97 -17.01
C PHE A 68 -16.38 19.21 -17.98
N LEU A 69 -17.30 19.95 -18.59
CA LEU A 69 -18.18 19.50 -19.67
C LEU A 69 -18.00 20.44 -20.87
N GLN A 70 -17.84 19.87 -22.06
CA GLN A 70 -17.81 20.60 -23.34
C GLN A 70 -18.95 20.08 -24.21
N PHE A 71 -20.06 20.83 -24.26
CA PHE A 71 -21.30 20.35 -24.88
C PHE A 71 -21.20 20.29 -26.41
N LYS A 72 -20.39 21.14 -27.05
CA LYS A 72 -20.19 21.09 -28.50
C LYS A 72 -19.46 19.82 -28.95
N GLU A 73 -18.55 19.33 -28.13
CA GLU A 73 -17.80 18.09 -28.40
C GLU A 73 -18.51 16.84 -27.86
N ALA A 74 -19.63 17.00 -27.16
CA ALA A 74 -20.29 15.95 -26.40
C ALA A 74 -19.28 15.15 -25.56
N ALA A 75 -18.43 15.86 -24.79
CA ALA A 75 -17.35 15.24 -24.03
C ALA A 75 -17.17 15.89 -22.64
N SER A 76 -16.71 15.07 -21.71
CA SER A 76 -16.29 15.48 -20.37
C SER A 76 -14.77 15.44 -20.25
N TYR A 77 -14.24 16.24 -19.34
CA TYR A 77 -12.82 16.30 -19.03
C TYR A 77 -12.61 16.26 -17.53
N GLN A 78 -11.65 15.45 -17.10
CA GLN A 78 -11.14 15.44 -15.73
C GLN A 78 -9.67 15.83 -15.80
N VAL A 79 -9.27 16.83 -15.01
CA VAL A 79 -7.91 17.39 -15.01
C VAL A 79 -7.31 17.24 -13.62
N LEU A 80 -6.29 16.40 -13.51
CA LEU A 80 -5.55 16.17 -12.26
C LEU A 80 -4.27 17.01 -12.29
N ASN A 81 -4.09 17.85 -11.28
CA ASN A 81 -2.84 18.56 -11.06
C ASN A 81 -2.04 17.88 -9.95
N ASN A 82 -0.91 17.27 -10.31
CA ASN A 82 -0.04 16.56 -9.37
C ASN A 82 1.40 17.09 -9.47
N LYS A 83 1.91 17.72 -8.41
CA LYS A 83 3.28 18.25 -8.30
C LYS A 83 3.72 19.10 -9.52
N GLY A 84 2.82 19.94 -10.04
CA GLY A 84 3.09 20.83 -11.17
C GLY A 84 2.92 20.19 -12.55
N MET A 85 2.56 18.90 -12.63
CA MET A 85 2.17 18.25 -13.88
C MET A 85 0.64 18.12 -13.96
N ALA A 86 0.08 18.50 -15.11
CA ALA A 86 -1.32 18.32 -15.42
C ALA A 86 -1.53 17.05 -16.26
N TYR A 87 -2.47 16.22 -15.83
CA TYR A 87 -2.96 15.05 -16.57
C TYR A 87 -4.43 15.24 -16.87
N THR A 88 -4.86 14.92 -18.10
CA THR A 88 -6.26 15.03 -18.50
C THR A 88 -6.79 13.68 -18.95
N PHE A 89 -8.01 13.38 -18.56
CA PHE A 89 -8.82 12.31 -19.12
C PHE A 89 -10.03 12.91 -19.82
N LYS A 90 -10.21 12.56 -21.10
CA LYS A 90 -11.36 12.94 -21.92
C LYS A 90 -12.25 11.72 -22.10
N LYS A 91 -13.55 11.88 -21.83
CA LYS A 91 -14.54 10.82 -22.07
C LYS A 91 -15.75 11.35 -22.86
N PRO A 92 -16.06 10.80 -24.04
CA PRO A 92 -17.28 11.10 -24.79
C PRO A 92 -18.55 10.81 -23.98
N PHE A 93 -19.59 11.62 -24.14
CA PHE A 93 -20.86 11.44 -23.44
C PHE A 93 -21.53 10.10 -23.79
N SER A 94 -21.34 9.64 -25.03
CA SER A 94 -21.87 8.37 -25.52
C SER A 94 -21.32 7.13 -24.81
N GLU A 95 -20.19 7.25 -24.12
CA GLU A 95 -19.57 6.16 -23.34
C GLU A 95 -20.10 6.09 -21.90
N TYR A 96 -20.88 7.07 -21.45
CA TYR A 96 -21.57 6.98 -20.16
C TYR A 96 -22.83 6.13 -20.27
N THR A 97 -23.26 5.61 -19.12
CA THR A 97 -24.51 4.84 -19.02
C THR A 97 -25.68 5.66 -19.55
N LYS A 98 -26.45 5.08 -20.48
CA LYS A 98 -27.66 5.69 -21.01
C LYS A 98 -28.77 5.68 -19.96
N ALA A 99 -29.53 6.77 -19.89
CA ALA A 99 -30.67 6.88 -19.00
C ALA A 99 -31.93 6.28 -19.64
N GLU A 100 -32.69 5.55 -18.86
CA GLU A 100 -34.05 5.14 -19.14
C GLU A 100 -34.99 6.27 -18.71
N LEU A 101 -35.86 6.73 -19.61
CA LEU A 101 -36.81 7.80 -19.28
C LEU A 101 -37.92 7.25 -18.40
N LEU A 102 -38.26 8.01 -17.36
CA LEU A 102 -39.37 7.69 -16.47
C LEU A 102 -40.52 8.68 -16.68
N PRO A 103 -41.78 8.25 -16.50
CA PRO A 103 -42.93 9.15 -16.58
C PRO A 103 -42.94 10.14 -15.39
N GLY A 104 -43.65 11.25 -15.58
CA GLY A 104 -43.90 12.25 -14.54
C GLY A 104 -43.01 13.48 -14.61
N ILE A 105 -43.49 14.56 -13.98
CA ILE A 105 -42.80 15.84 -13.85
C ILE A 105 -42.82 16.23 -12.37
N ASP A 106 -41.66 16.56 -11.81
CA ASP A 106 -41.55 17.18 -10.49
C ASP A 106 -41.00 18.60 -10.62
N THR A 107 -41.21 19.44 -9.60
CA THR A 107 -40.60 20.77 -9.56
C THR A 107 -39.39 20.77 -8.63
N ILE A 108 -38.19 21.04 -9.16
CA ILE A 108 -36.94 21.17 -8.40
C ILE A 108 -36.43 22.60 -8.54
N CYS A 109 -36.18 23.28 -7.42
CA CYS A 109 -35.72 24.68 -7.42
C CYS A 109 -36.62 25.62 -8.26
N GLY A 110 -37.94 25.37 -8.26
CA GLY A 110 -38.92 26.14 -9.05
C GLY A 110 -38.97 25.79 -10.54
N ILE A 111 -38.22 24.79 -11.00
CA ILE A 111 -38.14 24.36 -12.40
C ILE A 111 -38.84 23.00 -12.58
N ALA A 112 -39.69 22.87 -13.59
CA ALA A 112 -40.28 21.59 -13.97
C ALA A 112 -39.22 20.64 -14.54
N CYS A 113 -39.13 19.42 -14.01
CA CYS A 113 -38.12 18.43 -14.36
C CYS A 113 -38.76 17.10 -14.75
N LYS A 114 -38.29 16.55 -15.88
CA LYS A 114 -38.52 15.15 -16.28
C LYS A 114 -37.65 14.23 -15.42
N LYS A 115 -38.03 12.95 -15.35
CA LYS A 115 -37.32 11.92 -14.58
C LYS A 115 -36.63 10.92 -15.50
N ALA A 116 -35.49 10.42 -15.07
CA ALA A 116 -34.81 9.31 -15.70
C ALA A 116 -34.11 8.43 -14.67
N LYS A 117 -33.77 7.21 -15.07
CA LYS A 117 -33.07 6.22 -14.26
C LYS A 117 -31.83 5.71 -14.97
N LEU A 118 -30.76 5.52 -14.22
CA LEU A 118 -29.52 4.89 -14.68
C LEU A 118 -29.15 3.77 -13.71
N PHE A 119 -28.50 2.73 -14.23
CA PHE A 119 -27.93 1.65 -13.42
C PHE A 119 -26.41 1.63 -13.59
N ILE A 120 -25.69 2.06 -12.54
CA ILE A 120 -24.23 2.19 -12.57
C ILE A 120 -23.63 1.32 -11.46
N ARG A 121 -22.97 0.22 -11.85
CA ARG A 121 -22.33 -0.73 -10.91
C ARG A 121 -23.28 -1.14 -9.78
N SER A 122 -24.45 -1.67 -10.15
CA SER A 122 -25.55 -2.07 -9.26
C SER A 122 -26.24 -0.94 -8.48
N ASN A 123 -25.79 0.31 -8.61
CA ASN A 123 -26.48 1.45 -8.01
C ASN A 123 -27.60 1.92 -8.94
N THR A 124 -28.78 2.10 -8.36
CA THR A 124 -29.86 2.83 -9.01
C THR A 124 -29.62 4.32 -8.83
N ILE A 125 -29.52 5.04 -9.93
CA ILE A 125 -29.37 6.49 -9.96
C ILE A 125 -30.62 7.08 -10.60
N GLU A 126 -31.38 7.86 -9.85
CA GLU A 126 -32.51 8.61 -10.39
C GLU A 126 -32.09 10.06 -10.62
N VAL A 127 -32.47 10.62 -11.76
CA VAL A 127 -32.12 11.99 -12.15
C VAL A 127 -33.37 12.78 -12.52
N TRP A 128 -33.39 14.04 -12.09
CA TRP A 128 -34.39 15.02 -12.49
C TRP A 128 -33.71 16.08 -13.33
N TYR A 129 -34.22 16.30 -14.54
CA TYR A 129 -33.56 17.13 -15.53
C TYR A 129 -34.55 18.00 -16.31
N ASN A 130 -34.06 19.12 -16.84
CA ASN A 130 -34.83 20.02 -17.71
C ASN A 130 -34.11 20.25 -19.05
N THR A 131 -34.87 20.20 -20.15
CA THR A 131 -34.38 20.37 -21.53
C THR A 131 -34.69 21.72 -22.16
N ASP A 132 -35.48 22.55 -21.48
CA ASP A 132 -36.07 23.76 -22.03
C ASP A 132 -35.26 25.02 -21.64
N LEU A 133 -34.44 24.91 -20.59
CA LEU A 133 -33.49 25.95 -20.20
C LEU A 133 -32.36 26.09 -21.23
N LYS A 134 -31.86 27.32 -21.40
CA LYS A 134 -30.71 27.64 -22.28
C LYS A 134 -29.35 27.21 -21.69
N ILE A 135 -29.34 26.72 -20.46
CA ILE A 135 -28.16 26.23 -19.75
C ILE A 135 -28.19 24.71 -19.66
N LYS A 136 -27.00 24.09 -19.67
CA LYS A 136 -26.82 22.64 -19.56
C LYS A 136 -25.79 22.30 -18.50
N GLY A 137 -25.87 21.07 -17.98
CA GLY A 137 -24.86 20.47 -17.13
C GLY A 137 -25.45 19.59 -16.04
N THR A 138 -24.56 18.98 -15.26
CA THR A 138 -24.91 18.00 -14.22
C THR A 138 -24.00 18.19 -13.01
N PRO A 139 -24.47 17.98 -11.77
CA PRO A 139 -23.62 18.03 -10.59
C PRO A 139 -22.61 16.87 -10.51
N THR A 140 -22.71 15.87 -11.40
CA THR A 140 -21.76 14.77 -11.51
C THR A 140 -21.56 14.42 -12.98
N ILE A 141 -20.38 14.75 -13.54
CA ILE A 141 -20.11 14.71 -14.99
C ILE A 141 -20.34 13.34 -15.65
N SER A 142 -20.27 12.25 -14.88
CA SER A 142 -20.51 10.89 -15.35
C SER A 142 -21.98 10.45 -15.34
N ILE A 143 -22.89 11.29 -14.83
CA ILE A 143 -24.31 10.99 -14.68
C ILE A 143 -25.11 11.95 -15.58
N ALA A 144 -25.69 11.38 -16.65
CA ALA A 144 -26.59 12.07 -17.57
C ALA A 144 -26.06 13.41 -18.13
N PRO A 145 -24.80 13.52 -18.58
CA PRO A 145 -24.23 14.81 -19.01
C PRO A 145 -24.91 15.43 -20.24
N ASP A 146 -25.62 14.63 -21.03
CA ASP A 146 -26.28 15.06 -22.28
C ASP A 146 -27.81 15.25 -22.14
N MET A 147 -28.36 15.26 -20.92
CA MET A 147 -29.81 15.35 -20.70
C MET A 147 -30.35 16.77 -20.51
N GLY A 148 -29.54 17.81 -20.72
CA GLY A 148 -29.91 19.21 -20.43
C GLY A 148 -29.32 19.66 -19.09
N LEU A 149 -30.12 20.32 -18.24
CA LEU A 149 -29.71 20.66 -16.88
C LEU A 149 -30.26 19.65 -15.87
N VAL A 150 -29.38 18.88 -15.24
CA VAL A 150 -29.74 17.94 -14.15
C VAL A 150 -29.82 18.71 -12.83
N LEU A 151 -31.00 18.78 -12.23
CA LEU A 151 -31.28 19.54 -11.02
C LEU A 151 -31.34 18.67 -9.75
N LYS A 152 -31.54 17.36 -9.89
CA LYS A 152 -31.49 16.42 -8.77
C LYS A 152 -30.89 15.10 -9.21
N VAL A 153 -30.06 14.51 -8.37
CA VAL A 153 -29.56 13.13 -8.48
C VAL A 153 -29.84 12.43 -7.16
N ILE A 154 -30.44 11.25 -7.19
CA ILE A 154 -30.59 10.36 -6.04
C ILE A 154 -29.88 9.06 -6.33
N ARG A 155 -28.95 8.67 -5.46
CA ARG A 155 -28.28 7.37 -5.48
C ARG A 155 -28.93 6.45 -4.45
N ASN A 156 -29.42 5.30 -4.90
CA ASN A 156 -30.02 4.23 -4.08
C ASN A 156 -31.13 4.73 -3.13
N GLY A 157 -31.93 5.70 -3.57
CA GLY A 157 -33.06 6.23 -2.81
C GLY A 157 -32.71 7.09 -1.59
N ASN A 158 -31.43 7.25 -1.22
CA ASN A 158 -31.06 7.89 0.05
C ASN A 158 -30.04 9.01 -0.05
N SER A 159 -29.08 8.96 -0.97
CA SER A 159 -28.04 9.97 -1.12
C SER A 159 -28.41 10.92 -2.25
N GLU A 160 -28.72 12.17 -1.91
CA GLU A 160 -29.24 13.15 -2.86
C GLU A 160 -28.24 14.29 -3.08
N THR A 161 -28.10 14.71 -4.34
CA THR A 161 -27.51 16.00 -4.71
C THR A 161 -28.60 16.81 -5.40
N VAL A 162 -29.03 17.91 -4.79
CA VAL A 162 -30.22 18.66 -5.23
C VAL A 162 -29.91 20.14 -5.38
N ALA A 163 -30.35 20.73 -6.49
CA ALA A 163 -30.23 22.15 -6.76
C ALA A 163 -31.07 22.94 -5.75
N SER A 164 -30.43 23.93 -5.15
CA SER A 164 -31.01 24.81 -4.13
C SER A 164 -31.16 26.24 -4.60
N ARG A 165 -30.37 26.66 -5.61
CA ARG A 165 -30.40 28.01 -6.18
C ARG A 165 -29.82 28.01 -7.59
N ILE A 166 -30.41 28.82 -8.47
CA ILE A 166 -29.88 29.14 -9.80
C ILE A 166 -29.71 30.66 -9.86
N ASP A 167 -28.48 31.14 -10.07
CA ASP A 167 -28.20 32.56 -10.28
C ASP A 167 -27.82 32.83 -11.74
N TYR A 168 -28.75 33.40 -12.50
CA TYR A 168 -28.53 33.81 -13.88
C TYR A 168 -27.68 35.09 -13.94
N ARG A 169 -26.45 34.92 -14.40
CA ARG A 169 -25.47 36.00 -14.61
C ARG A 169 -24.33 35.49 -15.48
N LYS A 170 -23.58 36.44 -16.03
CA LYS A 170 -22.33 36.15 -16.74
C LYS A 170 -21.35 35.41 -15.82
N ILE A 171 -20.72 34.37 -16.33
CA ILE A 171 -19.66 33.60 -15.66
C ILE A 171 -18.32 34.22 -15.99
N THR A 172 -17.47 34.46 -14.99
CA THR A 172 -16.12 34.98 -15.22
C THR A 172 -15.17 33.88 -15.69
N ALA A 173 -14.03 34.26 -16.28
CA ALA A 173 -13.02 33.30 -16.73
C ALA A 173 -12.46 32.49 -15.54
N GLU A 174 -12.31 33.13 -14.38
CA GLU A 174 -11.82 32.53 -13.14
C GLU A 174 -12.81 31.53 -12.55
N GLU A 175 -14.12 31.79 -12.68
CA GLU A 175 -15.17 30.88 -12.21
C GLU A 175 -15.28 29.62 -13.05
N LEU A 176 -15.24 29.78 -14.37
CA LEU A 176 -15.21 28.66 -15.30
C LEU A 176 -13.89 27.90 -15.22
N ASN A 177 -12.80 28.59 -14.87
CA ASN A 177 -11.43 28.09 -14.77
C ASN A 177 -11.06 27.15 -15.93
N TRP A 178 -11.41 27.55 -17.16
CA TRP A 178 -11.21 26.69 -18.32
C TRP A 178 -9.70 26.53 -18.60
N PRO A 179 -9.16 25.31 -18.64
CA PRO A 179 -7.71 25.12 -18.79
C PRO A 179 -7.20 25.70 -20.10
N ALA A 180 -6.21 26.60 -20.03
CA ALA A 180 -5.50 27.09 -21.21
C ALA A 180 -4.64 25.98 -21.85
N GLN A 181 -4.17 25.02 -21.04
CA GLN A 181 -3.47 23.81 -21.47
C GLN A 181 -4.04 22.60 -20.75
N TRP A 182 -4.22 21.50 -21.48
CA TRP A 182 -4.78 20.24 -20.97
C TRP A 182 -3.72 19.27 -20.44
N GLY A 183 -2.44 19.65 -20.45
CA GLY A 183 -1.36 18.76 -20.04
C GLY A 183 -1.33 17.45 -20.84
N LYS A 184 -0.95 16.34 -20.19
CA LYS A 184 -0.86 15.03 -20.84
C LYS A 184 -2.22 14.34 -20.86
N LEU A 185 -2.75 14.07 -22.05
CA LEU A 185 -3.94 13.25 -22.23
C LEU A 185 -3.62 11.78 -21.94
N LEU A 186 -4.44 11.14 -21.12
CA LEU A 186 -4.32 9.74 -20.72
C LEU A 186 -5.62 8.97 -21.01
N ASP A 187 -5.51 7.66 -21.19
CA ASP A 187 -6.66 6.76 -21.15
C ASP A 187 -7.19 6.59 -19.71
N GLU A 188 -8.38 5.97 -19.56
CA GLU A 188 -9.02 5.81 -18.26
C GLU A 188 -8.13 5.06 -17.26
N PRO A 189 -7.54 3.89 -17.57
CA PRO A 189 -6.67 3.19 -16.64
C PRO A 189 -5.44 3.99 -16.20
N ALA A 190 -4.74 4.66 -17.12
CA ALA A 190 -3.56 5.46 -16.79
C ALA A 190 -3.93 6.69 -15.96
N TYR A 191 -5.07 7.34 -16.24
CA TYR A 191 -5.56 8.46 -15.44
C TYR A 191 -5.93 8.03 -14.02
N GLN A 192 -6.64 6.91 -13.86
CA GLN A 192 -6.95 6.35 -12.54
C GLN A 192 -5.68 6.03 -11.75
N ARG A 193 -4.64 5.51 -12.40
CA ARG A 193 -3.33 5.30 -11.79
C ARG A 193 -2.73 6.62 -11.28
N GLN A 194 -2.78 7.69 -12.08
CA GLN A 194 -2.28 9.01 -11.63
C GLN A 194 -3.07 9.56 -10.45
N ILE A 195 -4.39 9.39 -10.41
CA ILE A 195 -5.21 9.77 -9.25
C ILE A 195 -4.72 9.03 -8.01
N ILE A 196 -4.52 7.72 -8.08
CA ILE A 196 -4.07 6.90 -6.94
C ILE A 196 -2.68 7.33 -6.48
N GLU A 197 -1.72 7.41 -7.41
CA GLU A 197 -0.32 7.77 -7.12
C GLU A 197 -0.16 9.22 -6.63
N SER A 198 -1.12 10.12 -6.91
CA SER A 198 -1.12 11.48 -6.37
C SER A 198 -1.36 11.56 -4.85
N ARG A 199 -1.90 10.49 -4.24
CA ARG A 199 -2.34 10.47 -2.84
C ARG A 199 -1.24 10.05 -1.86
N TYR A 200 -0.10 9.57 -2.34
CA TYR A 200 1.01 9.10 -1.50
C TYR A 200 2.36 9.37 -2.18
N GLN A 201 3.44 9.33 -1.41
CA GLN A 201 4.80 9.43 -1.94
C GLN A 201 5.39 8.04 -2.13
N THR A 202 6.03 7.80 -3.27
CA THR A 202 6.82 6.60 -3.51
C THR A 202 8.30 6.97 -3.59
N ILE A 203 9.14 6.25 -2.86
CA ILE A 203 10.60 6.27 -2.98
C ILE A 203 11.03 4.94 -3.55
N ARG A 204 11.55 4.97 -4.78
CA ARG A 204 12.13 3.80 -5.46
C ARG A 204 13.54 3.59 -4.93
N ILE A 205 13.78 2.49 -4.23
CA ILE A 205 15.09 2.11 -3.70
C ILE A 205 15.86 1.32 -4.76
N PHE A 206 15.28 0.23 -5.26
CA PHE A 206 15.85 -0.62 -6.31
C PHE A 206 14.89 -0.73 -7.47
N ASN A 207 15.42 -0.80 -8.70
CA ASN A 207 14.62 -0.91 -9.91
C ASN A 207 15.18 -2.01 -10.82
N ASP A 208 14.51 -3.15 -10.84
CA ASP A 208 14.88 -4.32 -11.64
C ASP A 208 16.33 -4.77 -11.45
N GLU A 209 16.83 -4.68 -10.21
CA GLU A 209 18.22 -4.97 -9.85
C GLU A 209 18.45 -6.47 -9.76
N GLN A 210 19.53 -6.95 -10.37
CA GLN A 210 19.86 -8.37 -10.36
C GLN A 210 20.58 -8.78 -9.06
N ILE A 211 20.11 -9.88 -8.47
CA ILE A 211 20.66 -10.53 -7.27
C ILE A 211 21.01 -11.96 -7.64
N HIS A 212 22.30 -12.29 -7.78
CA HIS A 212 22.76 -13.58 -8.27
C HIS A 212 24.13 -13.94 -7.70
N PHE A 213 24.48 -15.22 -7.69
CA PHE A 213 25.78 -15.70 -7.23
C PHE A 213 26.82 -15.73 -8.34
N GLY A 214 28.10 -15.65 -7.96
CA GLY A 214 29.23 -15.66 -8.89
C GLY A 214 29.45 -14.33 -9.61
N ARG A 215 28.84 -13.24 -9.13
CA ARG A 215 29.04 -11.89 -9.65
C ARG A 215 30.46 -11.42 -9.33
N LYS A 216 31.13 -10.80 -10.31
CA LYS A 216 32.31 -9.97 -10.03
C LYS A 216 31.86 -8.73 -9.26
N ILE A 217 32.31 -8.59 -8.02
CA ILE A 217 31.91 -7.47 -7.15
C ILE A 217 32.78 -6.26 -7.46
N GLU A 218 32.16 -5.23 -8.04
CA GLU A 218 32.78 -3.94 -8.36
C GLU A 218 31.95 -2.83 -7.71
N ASN A 219 32.17 -2.62 -6.41
CA ASN A 219 31.54 -1.53 -5.68
C ASN A 219 32.36 -0.24 -5.80
N PRO A 220 31.72 0.94 -5.87
CA PRO A 220 32.45 2.20 -5.88
C PRO A 220 33.20 2.40 -4.55
N THR A 221 34.35 3.07 -4.61
CA THR A 221 35.12 3.46 -3.42
C THR A 221 34.31 4.43 -2.55
N GLY A 222 34.31 4.18 -1.25
CA GLY A 222 33.59 4.98 -0.24
C GLY A 222 32.08 4.75 -0.24
N GLU A 223 31.37 5.53 0.55
CA GLU A 223 29.91 5.47 0.70
C GLU A 223 29.23 6.51 -0.20
N ARG A 224 28.72 6.08 -1.35
CA ARG A 224 28.00 6.93 -2.30
C ARG A 224 26.50 6.72 -2.16
N ALA A 225 25.77 7.83 -2.07
CA ALA A 225 24.31 7.80 -2.04
C ALA A 225 23.74 7.33 -3.39
N ASN A 226 22.62 6.61 -3.33
CA ASN A 226 21.81 6.17 -4.48
C ASN A 226 22.52 5.27 -5.51
N VAL A 227 23.65 4.65 -5.14
CA VAL A 227 24.32 3.62 -5.95
C VAL A 227 24.01 2.24 -5.38
N THR A 228 23.77 1.26 -6.25
CA THR A 228 23.58 -0.15 -5.85
C THR A 228 24.95 -0.80 -5.64
N TYR A 229 25.19 -1.28 -4.42
CA TYR A 229 26.33 -2.09 -4.04
C TYR A 229 25.93 -3.57 -4.06
N HIS A 230 26.89 -4.44 -4.36
CA HIS A 230 26.73 -5.89 -4.34
C HIS A 230 27.69 -6.52 -3.34
N PHE A 231 27.21 -7.43 -2.52
CA PHE A 231 28.00 -8.12 -1.50
C PHE A 231 27.65 -9.61 -1.46
N SER A 232 28.39 -10.38 -0.67
CA SER A 232 28.14 -11.82 -0.45
C SER A 232 28.04 -12.62 -1.75
N GLY A 233 29.05 -12.50 -2.63
CA GLY A 233 29.05 -13.16 -3.93
C GLY A 233 28.02 -12.64 -4.94
N GLY A 234 27.28 -11.56 -4.58
CA GLY A 234 26.23 -10.94 -5.38
C GLY A 234 24.80 -11.19 -4.87
N THR A 235 24.63 -11.96 -3.79
CA THR A 235 23.32 -12.30 -3.22
C THR A 235 22.74 -11.25 -2.29
N VAL A 236 23.52 -10.20 -1.98
CA VAL A 236 23.07 -9.00 -1.25
C VAL A 236 23.22 -7.79 -2.15
N ILE A 237 22.13 -7.04 -2.35
CA ILE A 237 22.18 -5.67 -2.86
C ILE A 237 21.96 -4.68 -1.73
N LEU A 238 22.68 -3.57 -1.75
CA LEU A 238 22.64 -2.55 -0.70
C LEU A 238 22.71 -1.15 -1.31
N LYS A 239 21.95 -0.19 -0.78
CA LYS A 239 21.95 1.21 -1.24
C LYS A 239 21.81 2.17 -0.06
N LYS A 240 22.69 3.17 -0.02
CA LYS A 240 22.54 4.31 0.88
C LYS A 240 21.51 5.27 0.29
N VAL A 241 20.42 5.51 1.01
CA VAL A 241 19.30 6.35 0.56
C VAL A 241 19.00 7.41 1.60
N LYS A 242 18.42 8.53 1.16
CA LYS A 242 17.87 9.55 2.06
C LYS A 242 16.35 9.39 2.14
N LEU A 243 15.86 8.98 3.31
CA LEU A 243 14.44 8.81 3.60
C LEU A 243 13.87 10.09 4.26
N PRO A 244 12.58 10.41 4.02
CA PRO A 244 11.92 11.57 4.60
C PRO A 244 11.78 11.43 6.11
N GLU A 245 11.59 12.56 6.79
CA GLU A 245 11.23 12.58 8.20
C GLU A 245 9.80 12.05 8.43
N THR A 246 9.58 11.48 9.60
CA THR A 246 8.26 10.98 10.02
C THR A 246 7.29 12.12 10.22
N SER A 247 6.07 11.96 9.72
CA SER A 247 4.93 12.82 10.05
C SER A 247 3.90 12.06 10.87
N ALA A 248 3.13 12.75 11.72
CA ALA A 248 2.08 12.13 12.53
C ALA A 248 1.02 11.47 11.62
N GLY A 249 0.56 10.29 12.03
CA GLY A 249 -0.39 9.44 11.28
C GLY A 249 0.13 8.88 9.95
N GLN A 250 1.41 9.08 9.61
CA GLN A 250 1.98 8.59 8.37
C GLN A 250 2.14 7.06 8.39
N ASN A 251 1.65 6.39 7.34
CA ASN A 251 1.86 4.97 7.15
C ASN A 251 2.96 4.71 6.13
N LEU A 252 3.81 3.72 6.39
CA LEU A 252 4.89 3.31 5.49
C LEU A 252 4.72 1.84 5.10
N PHE A 253 4.69 1.59 3.79
CA PHE A 253 4.70 0.25 3.22
C PHE A 253 5.99 -0.01 2.45
N ALA A 254 6.62 -1.16 2.68
CA ALA A 254 7.60 -1.73 1.76
C ALA A 254 6.86 -2.57 0.71
N GLU A 255 7.20 -2.35 -0.56
CA GLU A 255 6.71 -3.15 -1.69
C GLU A 255 7.92 -3.65 -2.50
N LEU A 256 8.12 -4.96 -2.50
CA LEU A 256 9.13 -5.66 -3.26
C LEU A 256 8.46 -6.42 -4.41
N ILE A 257 8.91 -6.20 -5.64
CA ILE A 257 8.51 -6.96 -6.82
C ILE A 257 9.71 -7.81 -7.21
N GLN A 258 9.55 -9.12 -7.31
CA GLN A 258 10.63 -10.05 -7.61
C GLN A 258 10.18 -11.08 -8.66
N HIS A 259 11.08 -11.42 -9.57
CA HIS A 259 10.92 -12.56 -10.48
C HIS A 259 12.24 -13.32 -10.61
N SER A 260 12.18 -14.58 -10.98
CA SER A 260 13.36 -15.37 -11.29
C SER A 260 13.98 -14.84 -12.57
N ASN A 261 15.30 -14.84 -12.62
CA ASN A 261 16.09 -14.58 -13.82
C ASN A 261 17.03 -15.76 -14.12
N GLY A 262 16.72 -16.94 -13.59
CA GLY A 262 17.49 -18.17 -13.78
C GLY A 262 17.32 -19.17 -12.62
N ASP A 263 17.13 -18.68 -11.40
CA ASP A 263 17.00 -19.56 -10.23
C ASP A 263 15.60 -20.20 -10.15
N ALA A 264 15.55 -21.53 -10.09
CA ALA A 264 14.31 -22.31 -10.04
C ALA A 264 13.75 -22.48 -8.61
N TYR A 265 14.55 -22.20 -7.58
CA TYR A 265 14.25 -22.57 -6.19
C TYR A 265 13.52 -21.48 -5.40
N ASP A 266 12.88 -21.89 -4.32
CA ASP A 266 12.25 -21.08 -3.28
C ASP A 266 13.28 -20.62 -2.24
N ARG A 267 13.86 -19.44 -2.47
CA ARG A 267 14.95 -18.89 -1.66
C ARG A 267 14.45 -18.06 -0.50
N THR A 268 15.17 -18.12 0.61
CA THR A 268 15.01 -17.16 1.71
C THR A 268 15.41 -15.77 1.22
N GLY A 269 14.55 -14.80 1.49
CA GLY A 269 14.78 -13.39 1.19
C GLY A 269 14.53 -12.49 2.38
N SER A 270 15.28 -11.39 2.46
CA SER A 270 15.12 -10.39 3.51
C SER A 270 15.31 -8.98 2.95
N VAL A 271 14.35 -8.10 3.21
CA VAL A 271 14.53 -6.64 3.08
C VAL A 271 14.93 -6.11 4.44
N PHE A 272 16.07 -5.42 4.52
CA PHE A 272 16.66 -5.02 5.80
C PHE A 272 17.25 -3.62 5.76
N MET A 273 17.42 -3.04 6.95
CA MET A 273 18.16 -1.81 7.20
C MET A 273 19.39 -2.14 8.07
N ILE A 274 20.54 -1.52 7.79
CA ILE A 274 21.75 -1.68 8.62
C ILE A 274 21.90 -0.51 9.59
N PRO A 275 21.79 -0.72 10.91
CA PRO A 275 22.17 0.29 11.89
C PRO A 275 23.67 0.58 11.82
N VAL A 276 24.03 1.86 11.84
CA VAL A 276 25.43 2.35 11.77
C VAL A 276 25.76 3.33 12.89
N ASP A 277 24.92 3.41 13.92
CA ASP A 277 25.04 4.29 15.08
C ASP A 277 25.93 3.71 16.20
N ARG A 278 26.57 2.57 15.94
CA ARG A 278 27.50 1.89 16.84
C ARG A 278 28.86 1.71 16.19
N LYS A 279 29.87 1.42 17.01
CA LYS A 279 31.27 1.28 16.57
C LYS A 279 31.45 0.20 15.51
N VAL A 280 30.74 -0.91 15.68
CA VAL A 280 30.72 -2.05 14.75
C VAL A 280 29.37 -2.08 14.04
N SER A 281 29.37 -2.33 12.73
CA SER A 281 28.13 -2.49 11.96
C SER A 281 28.21 -3.66 10.99
N PHE A 282 27.04 -4.14 10.55
CA PHE A 282 26.97 -5.17 9.52
C PHE A 282 27.50 -4.66 8.17
N LEU A 283 27.48 -3.34 7.94
CA LEU A 283 28.07 -2.73 6.73
C LEU A 283 29.58 -2.94 6.71
N GLN A 284 30.26 -2.74 7.84
CA GLN A 284 31.69 -3.01 7.93
C GLN A 284 32.02 -4.47 7.67
N ALA A 285 31.14 -5.40 8.06
CA ALA A 285 31.33 -6.82 7.75
C ALA A 285 31.15 -7.13 6.26
N LEU A 286 30.17 -6.50 5.60
CA LEU A 286 29.99 -6.61 4.14
C LEU A 286 31.22 -6.07 3.38
N GLN A 287 31.87 -5.02 3.90
CA GLN A 287 33.04 -4.39 3.28
C GLN A 287 34.34 -5.13 3.58
N ASN A 288 34.53 -5.61 4.80
CA ASN A 288 35.84 -6.03 5.32
C ASN A 288 35.89 -7.51 5.75
N GLY A 289 34.75 -8.21 5.77
CA GLY A 289 34.63 -9.62 6.15
C GLY A 289 33.98 -9.85 7.53
N LEU A 290 33.54 -11.08 7.75
CA LEU A 290 32.74 -11.50 8.92
C LEU A 290 33.46 -11.37 10.27
N GLN A 291 34.80 -11.40 10.28
CA GLN A 291 35.62 -11.29 11.48
C GLN A 291 35.44 -9.98 12.23
N VAL A 292 34.83 -8.97 11.59
CA VAL A 292 34.48 -7.69 12.22
C VAL A 292 33.28 -7.83 13.17
N LEU A 293 32.41 -8.81 12.94
CA LEU A 293 31.20 -8.99 13.72
C LEU A 293 31.49 -9.63 15.08
N PRO A 294 30.73 -9.28 16.13
CA PRO A 294 30.80 -10.01 17.39
C PRO A 294 30.40 -11.47 17.19
N VAL A 295 31.03 -12.37 17.92
CA VAL A 295 30.79 -13.82 17.82
C VAL A 295 29.92 -14.27 18.98
N TYR A 296 28.83 -14.97 18.66
CA TYR A 296 28.04 -15.75 19.60
C TYR A 296 28.52 -17.21 19.59
N GLU A 297 28.91 -17.73 20.75
CA GLU A 297 29.37 -19.12 20.89
C GLU A 297 28.19 -20.01 21.30
N GLY A 298 27.79 -20.93 20.42
CA GLY A 298 26.74 -21.89 20.73
C GLY A 298 27.26 -23.03 21.59
N LYS A 299 26.39 -23.61 22.44
CA LYS A 299 26.74 -24.82 23.22
C LYS A 299 26.98 -26.07 22.37
N ASN A 300 26.66 -26.01 21.08
CA ASN A 300 27.04 -27.02 20.10
C ASN A 300 28.50 -26.89 19.61
N GLY A 301 29.26 -25.89 20.08
CA GLY A 301 30.65 -25.65 19.72
C GLY A 301 30.85 -24.82 18.45
N LYS A 302 29.77 -24.39 17.80
CA LYS A 302 29.82 -23.52 16.62
C LYS A 302 29.86 -22.03 17.01
N LYS A 303 30.35 -21.21 16.08
CA LYS A 303 30.47 -19.76 16.20
C LYS A 303 29.54 -19.07 15.20
N TYR A 304 28.77 -18.10 15.68
CA TYR A 304 27.76 -17.39 14.89
C TYR A 304 28.08 -15.89 14.87
N GLN A 305 28.18 -15.29 13.69
CA GLN A 305 28.68 -13.93 13.52
C GLN A 305 27.52 -12.93 13.48
N GLY A 306 27.55 -11.95 14.38
CA GLY A 306 26.66 -10.79 14.37
C GLY A 306 25.18 -11.10 14.65
N VAL A 307 24.88 -12.20 15.33
CA VAL A 307 23.49 -12.66 15.54
C VAL A 307 22.78 -12.02 16.72
N THR A 308 23.50 -11.41 17.66
CA THR A 308 22.96 -10.72 18.84
C THR A 308 23.53 -9.31 18.97
N ALA A 309 22.74 -8.39 19.53
CA ALA A 309 23.21 -7.07 19.90
C ALA A 309 24.26 -7.12 21.01
N THR A 310 25.16 -6.14 21.00
CA THR A 310 26.13 -5.85 22.05
C THR A 310 26.19 -4.34 22.27
N ASP A 311 26.95 -3.88 23.27
CA ASP A 311 27.18 -2.45 23.50
C ASP A 311 27.79 -1.75 22.28
N GLN A 312 28.48 -2.49 21.40
CA GLN A 312 29.21 -1.96 20.25
C GLN A 312 28.58 -2.31 18.90
N TYR A 313 27.50 -3.10 18.87
CA TYR A 313 26.92 -3.63 17.62
C TYR A 313 25.41 -3.83 17.74
N LEU A 314 24.69 -3.47 16.68
CA LEU A 314 23.31 -3.86 16.48
C LEU A 314 23.18 -4.74 15.23
N PRO A 315 22.44 -5.87 15.30
CA PRO A 315 22.15 -6.68 14.13
C PRO A 315 21.29 -5.94 13.11
N PRO A 316 21.31 -6.35 11.81
CA PRO A 316 20.44 -5.80 10.79
C PRO A 316 18.97 -5.82 11.21
N LEU A 317 18.29 -4.68 11.04
CA LEU A 317 16.86 -4.54 11.26
C LEU A 317 16.10 -5.11 10.07
N GLU A 318 15.44 -6.25 10.27
CA GLU A 318 14.65 -6.89 9.21
C GLU A 318 13.27 -6.23 9.06
N LEU A 319 13.07 -5.63 7.88
CA LEU A 319 11.84 -4.90 7.55
C LEU A 319 10.75 -5.86 7.09
N MET A 320 11.10 -6.76 6.18
CA MET A 320 10.21 -7.74 5.58
C MET A 320 10.98 -9.01 5.23
N ARG A 321 10.56 -10.14 5.81
CA ARG A 321 11.02 -11.47 5.39
C ARG A 321 10.11 -11.99 4.29
N PHE A 322 10.70 -12.54 3.24
CA PHE A 322 9.95 -13.12 2.12
C PHE A 322 10.64 -14.38 1.62
N PHE A 323 9.91 -15.16 0.83
CA PHE A 323 10.42 -16.35 0.16
C PHE A 323 10.12 -16.24 -1.31
N THR A 324 11.12 -16.40 -2.16
CA THR A 324 10.89 -16.41 -3.60
C THR A 324 9.96 -17.56 -3.95
N SER A 325 9.20 -17.40 -5.03
CA SER A 325 8.53 -18.55 -5.60
C SER A 325 9.52 -19.43 -6.37
N PHE A 326 9.09 -20.63 -6.72
CA PHE A 326 9.80 -21.50 -7.64
C PHE A 326 9.73 -20.95 -9.07
N GLY A 327 10.65 -20.08 -9.45
CA GLY A 327 10.93 -19.76 -10.86
C GLY A 327 9.94 -18.83 -11.60
N ALA A 328 9.09 -18.07 -10.89
CA ALA A 328 8.14 -17.13 -11.55
C ALA A 328 8.83 -16.23 -12.57
N GLY A 329 8.20 -16.07 -13.74
CA GLY A 329 8.75 -15.32 -14.88
C GLY A 329 9.62 -16.21 -15.75
N HIS A 330 10.87 -16.48 -15.34
CA HIS A 330 11.86 -17.20 -16.15
C HIS A 330 11.41 -18.60 -16.62
N PHE A 331 10.67 -19.33 -15.78
CA PHE A 331 10.24 -20.70 -16.07
C PHE A 331 8.80 -20.81 -16.58
N ASN A 332 8.07 -19.70 -16.73
CA ASN A 332 6.66 -19.72 -17.14
C ASN A 332 6.45 -20.42 -18.49
N GLU A 333 7.29 -20.11 -19.48
CA GLU A 333 7.22 -20.72 -20.83
C GLU A 333 7.68 -22.18 -20.86
N GLN A 334 8.47 -22.63 -19.89
CA GLN A 334 8.95 -24.01 -19.79
C GLN A 334 7.91 -24.92 -19.12
N ALA A 335 7.09 -24.37 -18.22
CA ALA A 335 6.11 -25.10 -17.43
C ALA A 335 4.68 -25.02 -18.00
N LYS A 336 4.46 -25.26 -19.30
CA LYS A 336 3.11 -25.11 -19.91
C LYS A 336 2.14 -26.19 -19.43
N ILE A 337 1.12 -25.80 -18.67
CA ILE A 337 0.04 -26.67 -18.19
C ILE A 337 -1.31 -26.04 -18.56
N GLN A 338 -2.20 -26.83 -19.17
CA GLN A 338 -3.52 -26.33 -19.57
C GLN A 338 -4.32 -25.84 -18.35
N GLY A 339 -4.82 -24.61 -18.42
CA GLY A 339 -5.59 -23.98 -17.34
C GLY A 339 -4.75 -23.28 -16.26
N TYR A 340 -3.42 -23.40 -16.31
CA TYR A 340 -2.52 -22.73 -15.38
C TYR A 340 -2.04 -21.41 -15.98
N ASN A 341 -2.30 -20.32 -15.28
CA ASN A 341 -1.87 -18.97 -15.67
C ASN A 341 -0.79 -18.50 -14.68
N TRP A 342 0.46 -18.84 -14.97
CA TRP A 342 1.58 -18.48 -14.12
C TRP A 342 1.75 -16.97 -14.02
N ALA A 343 2.06 -16.48 -12.81
CA ALA A 343 2.41 -15.08 -12.63
C ALA A 343 3.81 -14.76 -13.17
N ASP A 344 3.97 -13.60 -13.79
CA ASP A 344 5.28 -13.14 -14.31
C ASP A 344 6.23 -12.68 -13.20
N SER A 345 5.69 -12.31 -12.04
CA SER A 345 6.44 -11.88 -10.87
C SER A 345 5.61 -12.07 -9.60
N VAL A 346 6.29 -12.00 -8.46
CA VAL A 346 5.66 -11.98 -7.13
C VAL A 346 5.77 -10.58 -6.55
N VAL A 347 4.67 -10.09 -5.97
CA VAL A 347 4.61 -8.79 -5.29
C VAL A 347 4.43 -9.02 -3.80
N TYR A 348 5.44 -8.68 -3.02
CA TYR A 348 5.43 -8.67 -1.57
C TYR A 348 5.17 -7.26 -1.08
N LYS A 349 4.13 -7.05 -0.26
CA LYS A 349 3.83 -5.74 0.29
C LYS A 349 3.50 -5.87 1.77
N GLN A 350 4.20 -5.11 2.60
CA GLN A 350 4.04 -5.14 4.05
C GLN A 350 3.97 -3.74 4.64
N ASP A 351 3.06 -3.53 5.58
CA ASP A 351 3.05 -2.37 6.46
C ASP A 351 4.24 -2.47 7.42
N ILE A 352 5.14 -1.49 7.35
CA ILE A 352 6.32 -1.37 8.20
C ILE A 352 6.29 -0.06 9.00
N THR A 353 5.10 0.52 9.22
CA THR A 353 4.89 1.76 9.97
C THR A 353 5.47 1.67 11.39
N ALA A 354 5.41 0.50 12.02
CA ALA A 354 6.03 0.25 13.31
C ALA A 354 7.55 0.49 13.35
N LEU A 355 8.24 0.42 12.20
CA LEU A 355 9.69 0.57 12.05
C LEU A 355 10.10 1.96 11.54
N LEU A 356 9.13 2.80 11.19
CA LEU A 356 9.31 4.12 10.60
C LEU A 356 10.28 5.01 11.40
N PRO A 357 10.31 5.00 12.75
CA PRO A 357 11.30 5.78 13.52
C PRO A 357 12.76 5.50 13.17
N SER A 358 13.11 4.28 12.72
CA SER A 358 14.47 3.91 12.28
C SER A 358 14.69 4.06 10.77
N LEU A 359 13.69 4.57 10.03
CA LEU A 359 13.70 4.68 8.57
C LEU A 359 13.60 6.14 8.12
N GLN A 360 14.48 7.00 8.65
CA GLN A 360 14.55 8.43 8.35
C GLN A 360 16.00 8.86 8.12
N GLY A 361 16.19 9.93 7.34
CA GLY A 361 17.53 10.44 7.07
C GLY A 361 18.36 9.51 6.18
N GLU A 362 19.68 9.54 6.32
CA GLU A 362 20.57 8.67 5.55
C GLU A 362 20.63 7.26 6.16
N VAL A 363 20.12 6.27 5.44
CA VAL A 363 20.12 4.87 5.88
C VAL A 363 20.59 3.93 4.78
N TRP A 364 21.10 2.77 5.19
CA TRP A 364 21.46 1.68 4.29
C TRP A 364 20.33 0.67 4.21
N ILE A 365 19.71 0.55 3.04
CA ILE A 365 18.62 -0.39 2.77
C ILE A 365 19.15 -1.48 1.83
N GLY A 366 18.85 -2.74 2.16
CA GLY A 366 19.29 -3.90 1.39
C GLY A 366 18.20 -4.90 1.09
N VAL A 367 18.47 -5.72 0.09
CA VAL A 367 17.71 -6.94 -0.23
C VAL A 367 18.70 -8.09 -0.33
N PHE A 368 18.44 -9.15 0.43
CA PHE A 368 19.14 -10.42 0.36
C PHE A 368 18.22 -11.45 -0.30
N ILE A 369 18.77 -12.28 -1.19
CA ILE A 369 18.15 -13.52 -1.67
C ILE A 369 19.24 -14.59 -1.74
N GLY A 370 19.20 -15.56 -0.83
CA GLY A 370 20.20 -16.62 -0.73
C GLY A 370 20.11 -17.59 -1.90
N ASN A 371 20.98 -17.44 -2.91
CA ASN A 371 21.01 -18.28 -4.10
C ASN A 371 22.43 -18.63 -4.55
N TYR A 372 22.52 -19.64 -5.41
CA TYR A 372 23.78 -20.07 -6.04
C TYR A 372 23.73 -20.01 -7.57
N ASP A 373 22.68 -19.42 -8.14
CA ASP A 373 22.47 -19.37 -9.58
C ASP A 373 23.15 -18.14 -10.22
N LYS A 374 23.62 -18.29 -11.46
CA LYS A 374 24.28 -17.21 -12.22
C LYS A 374 23.30 -16.18 -12.77
N GLY A 375 22.06 -16.58 -13.08
CA GLY A 375 20.99 -15.68 -13.50
C GLY A 375 20.29 -15.04 -12.30
N GLY A 376 20.09 -15.83 -11.25
CA GLY A 376 19.55 -15.43 -9.95
C GLY A 376 18.13 -14.88 -10.08
N HIS A 377 17.92 -13.71 -9.49
CA HIS A 377 16.63 -13.03 -9.42
C HIS A 377 16.78 -11.56 -9.82
N LYS A 378 15.65 -10.92 -10.13
CA LYS A 378 15.56 -9.47 -10.25
C LYS A 378 14.57 -8.91 -9.25
N ALA A 379 14.90 -7.76 -8.67
CA ALA A 379 14.14 -7.13 -7.59
C ALA A 379 13.93 -5.62 -7.79
N SER A 380 12.70 -5.15 -7.58
CA SER A 380 12.36 -3.74 -7.45
C SER A 380 11.80 -3.47 -6.06
N LEU A 381 12.34 -2.51 -5.32
CA LEU A 381 11.89 -2.15 -3.98
C LEU A 381 11.38 -0.71 -3.94
N ASN A 382 10.15 -0.53 -3.46
CA ASN A 382 9.50 0.75 -3.23
C ASN A 382 9.15 0.94 -1.76
N PHE A 383 9.41 2.12 -1.23
CA PHE A 383 8.81 2.60 0.02
C PHE A 383 7.68 3.56 -0.30
N LYS A 384 6.46 3.25 0.15
CA LYS A 384 5.24 4.03 -0.10
C LYS A 384 4.77 4.68 1.20
N TYR A 385 4.84 6.00 1.24
CA TYR A 385 4.45 6.85 2.37
C TYR A 385 3.06 7.42 2.14
N TYR A 386 2.09 6.94 2.91
CA TYR A 386 0.71 7.43 2.88
C TYR A 386 0.54 8.48 3.99
N PRO A 387 -0.02 9.65 3.68
CA PRO A 387 -0.32 10.64 4.71
C PRO A 387 -1.41 10.09 5.64
N GLY A 388 -1.35 10.48 6.92
CA GLY A 388 -2.44 10.19 7.86
C GLY A 388 -3.73 10.89 7.46
N ASP A 389 -4.87 10.31 7.85
CA ASP A 389 -6.14 11.02 7.81
C ASP A 389 -6.12 12.05 8.94
N GLY A 390 -6.29 13.34 8.64
CA GLY A 390 -6.08 14.43 9.61
C GLY A 390 -6.96 14.45 10.88
N ALA A 391 -7.66 13.35 11.18
CA ALA A 391 -8.39 13.05 12.41
C ALA A 391 -7.52 12.36 13.49
N GLU A 392 -6.37 11.80 13.13
CA GLU A 392 -5.45 11.18 14.09
C GLU A 392 -4.70 12.22 14.95
N ASP A 393 -4.26 11.78 16.14
CA ASP A 393 -3.47 12.60 17.06
C ASP A 393 -2.23 13.15 16.32
N LYS A 394 -2.14 14.47 16.24
CA LYS A 394 -1.04 15.16 15.53
C LYS A 394 0.28 15.05 16.27
N ASN A 395 0.28 14.46 17.46
CA ASN A 395 1.50 14.23 18.22
C ASN A 395 2.25 13.01 17.68
N LEU A 396 3.49 13.25 17.23
CA LEU A 396 4.44 12.19 16.97
C LEU A 396 4.76 11.48 18.29
N LYS A 397 4.28 10.24 18.44
CA LYS A 397 4.74 9.37 19.52
C LYS A 397 6.24 9.12 19.32
N LYS A 398 7.05 9.47 20.33
CA LYS A 398 8.46 9.10 20.33
C LYS A 398 8.55 7.60 20.57
N THR A 399 9.18 6.89 19.66
CA THR A 399 9.35 5.44 19.75
C THR A 399 10.82 5.13 19.98
N TRP A 400 11.10 4.28 20.95
CA TRP A 400 12.39 3.63 21.13
C TRP A 400 12.38 2.28 20.42
N MET A 401 13.45 1.96 19.70
CA MET A 401 13.62 0.67 19.04
C MET A 401 15.04 0.14 19.20
N MET A 402 15.16 -1.17 19.40
CA MET A 402 16.43 -1.87 19.49
C MET A 402 16.34 -3.24 18.80
N PRO A 403 17.01 -3.44 17.65
CA PRO A 403 17.22 -4.76 17.08
C PRO A 403 18.06 -5.60 18.06
N ALA A 404 17.42 -6.57 18.72
CA ALA A 404 18.07 -7.34 19.78
C ALA A 404 18.83 -8.55 19.21
N PHE A 405 18.28 -9.21 18.19
CA PHE A 405 18.91 -10.36 17.56
C PHE A 405 18.42 -10.55 16.11
N ASN A 406 19.26 -11.17 15.29
CA ASN A 406 18.93 -11.61 13.94
C ASN A 406 19.84 -12.78 13.52
N THR A 407 19.31 -13.99 13.43
CA THR A 407 20.06 -15.20 13.02
C THR A 407 20.00 -15.44 11.52
N THR A 408 19.26 -14.63 10.75
CA THR A 408 19.26 -14.72 9.29
C THR A 408 20.64 -14.38 8.76
N ASN A 409 21.29 -15.39 8.18
CA ASN A 409 22.65 -15.28 7.67
C ASN A 409 22.66 -14.57 6.30
N LEU A 410 22.46 -13.25 6.29
CA LEU A 410 22.45 -12.42 5.08
C LEU A 410 23.76 -12.55 4.27
N MET A 411 24.86 -12.94 4.92
CA MET A 411 26.15 -13.25 4.30
C MET A 411 26.39 -14.77 4.15
N GLU A 412 25.35 -15.56 3.89
CA GLU A 412 25.41 -17.01 3.65
C GLU A 412 26.51 -17.36 2.63
N MET A 413 26.46 -16.73 1.45
CA MET A 413 27.44 -16.92 0.36
C MET A 413 28.79 -16.21 0.61
N ALA A 414 29.00 -15.66 1.81
CA ALA A 414 30.27 -15.15 2.31
C ALA A 414 30.69 -15.81 3.63
N GLY A 415 30.07 -16.95 4.00
CA GLY A 415 30.51 -17.80 5.11
C GLY A 415 29.83 -17.54 6.45
N GLN A 416 28.75 -16.75 6.50
CA GLN A 416 28.02 -16.54 7.75
C GLN A 416 27.23 -17.80 8.10
N GLU A 417 27.45 -18.30 9.32
CA GLU A 417 26.93 -19.59 9.76
C GLU A 417 25.39 -19.61 9.85
N TYR A 418 24.78 -20.74 9.49
CA TYR A 418 23.33 -20.95 9.56
C TYR A 418 22.86 -20.99 11.02
N GLY A 419 21.63 -20.52 11.28
CA GLY A 419 21.01 -20.47 12.61
C GLY A 419 20.76 -21.83 13.28
N THR A 420 21.82 -22.53 13.65
CA THR A 420 21.84 -23.89 14.22
C THR A 420 22.11 -23.90 15.73
N MET A 421 22.17 -22.73 16.37
CA MET A 421 22.49 -22.57 17.80
C MET A 421 21.49 -23.24 18.74
N PHE A 422 20.31 -23.59 18.22
CA PHE A 422 19.20 -24.21 18.95
C PHE A 422 19.36 -25.73 19.19
N ASP A 423 20.42 -26.37 18.66
CA ASP A 423 20.67 -27.82 18.78
C ASP A 423 20.82 -28.29 20.25
N LYS A 424 21.72 -27.64 21.00
CA LYS A 424 22.03 -27.99 22.40
C LYS A 424 21.60 -26.94 23.42
N ASP A 425 21.08 -25.80 22.94
CA ASP A 425 20.67 -24.68 23.79
C ASP A 425 19.68 -23.75 23.08
N SER A 426 19.86 -22.45 23.25
CA SER A 426 18.94 -21.39 22.93
C SER A 426 19.74 -20.17 22.48
N LEU A 427 19.08 -19.22 21.82
CA LEU A 427 19.63 -17.91 21.54
C LEU A 427 19.38 -17.01 22.74
N THR A 428 20.43 -16.42 23.31
CA THR A 428 20.33 -15.49 24.45
C THR A 428 20.96 -14.14 24.11
N VAL A 429 20.30 -13.04 24.48
CA VAL A 429 20.84 -11.69 24.35
C VAL A 429 20.53 -10.86 25.60
N THR A 430 21.51 -10.08 26.05
CA THR A 430 21.30 -9.06 27.07
C THR A 430 20.93 -7.74 26.39
N VAL A 431 19.85 -7.12 26.85
CA VAL A 431 19.36 -5.83 26.38
C VAL A 431 19.31 -4.84 27.55
N ASP A 432 19.47 -3.56 27.27
CA ASP A 432 19.36 -2.49 28.25
C ASP A 432 18.24 -1.53 27.83
N VAL A 433 17.15 -1.54 28.59
CA VAL A 433 15.98 -0.70 28.33
C VAL A 433 16.21 0.66 29.01
N PRO A 434 16.22 1.77 28.25
CA PRO A 434 16.47 3.07 28.86
C PRO A 434 15.29 3.56 29.69
N ALA A 435 15.59 4.43 30.65
CA ALA A 435 14.59 5.10 31.49
C ALA A 435 13.54 5.84 30.66
N GLY A 436 12.28 5.80 31.12
CA GLY A 436 11.16 6.47 30.46
C GLY A 436 10.60 5.74 29.22
N VAL A 437 11.02 4.50 28.96
CA VAL A 437 10.40 3.65 27.94
C VAL A 437 9.28 2.78 28.54
N LYS A 438 8.11 2.80 27.91
CA LYS A 438 6.90 2.07 28.32
C LYS A 438 6.30 1.29 27.14
N ASN A 439 5.29 0.47 27.42
CA ASN A 439 4.53 -0.27 26.41
C ASN A 439 5.43 -1.13 25.51
N LEU A 440 6.42 -1.78 26.12
CA LEU A 440 7.40 -2.60 25.41
C LEU A 440 6.72 -3.80 24.75
N ARG A 441 7.18 -4.10 23.53
CA ARG A 441 6.84 -5.29 22.78
C ARG A 441 8.06 -5.80 22.02
N LEU A 442 8.10 -7.10 21.79
CA LEU A 442 9.04 -7.75 20.88
C LEU A 442 8.33 -8.03 19.56
N ARG A 443 8.80 -7.39 18.48
CA ARG A 443 8.45 -7.77 17.11
C ARG A 443 9.32 -8.96 16.70
N TYR A 444 8.74 -10.15 16.62
CA TYR A 444 9.44 -11.41 16.41
C TYR A 444 9.12 -12.03 15.04
N LEU A 445 10.14 -12.29 14.22
CA LEU A 445 10.04 -13.06 12.98
C LEU A 445 10.72 -14.41 13.17
N THR A 446 10.12 -15.48 12.67
CA THR A 446 10.66 -16.83 12.76
C THR A 446 10.25 -17.68 11.57
N THR A 447 11.20 -18.44 11.02
CA THR A 447 10.96 -19.46 9.99
C THR A 447 11.89 -20.65 10.19
N GLY A 448 11.33 -21.85 10.08
CA GLY A 448 12.07 -23.11 10.15
C GLY A 448 12.50 -23.58 8.77
N HIS A 449 13.70 -24.17 8.68
CA HIS A 449 14.36 -24.59 7.44
C HIS A 449 14.96 -25.98 7.60
N GLY A 450 15.10 -26.67 6.47
CA GLY A 450 15.61 -28.04 6.39
C GLY A 450 14.77 -28.84 5.40
N GLY A 451 15.12 -28.77 4.12
CA GLY A 451 14.28 -29.21 3.00
C GLY A 451 14.21 -30.73 2.77
N TRP A 452 13.95 -31.50 3.82
CA TRP A 452 13.66 -32.95 3.73
C TRP A 452 12.52 -33.32 4.68
N GLU A 453 11.94 -34.51 4.54
CA GLU A 453 10.71 -34.94 5.23
C GLU A 453 10.72 -34.71 6.75
N ASN A 454 11.87 -34.91 7.42
CA ASN A 454 12.01 -34.74 8.87
C ASN A 454 12.65 -33.39 9.27
N GLY A 455 12.96 -32.53 8.31
CA GLY A 455 13.59 -31.24 8.56
C GLY A 455 12.60 -30.20 9.06
N ASP A 456 13.12 -29.17 9.72
CA ASP A 456 12.29 -28.19 10.43
C ASP A 456 11.48 -27.28 9.48
N GLU A 457 11.72 -27.35 8.17
CA GLU A 457 10.83 -26.76 7.17
C GLU A 457 9.44 -27.39 7.20
N PHE A 458 9.37 -28.72 7.32
CA PHE A 458 8.14 -29.52 7.21
C PHE A 458 7.69 -30.15 8.54
N VAL A 459 8.40 -29.89 9.63
CA VAL A 459 8.05 -30.37 10.97
C VAL A 459 7.78 -29.17 11.90
N PRO A 460 6.55 -29.03 12.44
CA PRO A 460 6.23 -27.93 13.35
C PRO A 460 7.06 -27.99 14.63
N LYS A 461 7.70 -26.87 15.03
CA LYS A 461 8.48 -26.76 16.26
C LYS A 461 7.98 -25.63 17.17
N GLN A 462 7.84 -25.90 18.46
CA GLN A 462 7.46 -24.86 19.42
C GLN A 462 8.60 -23.83 19.58
N ASN A 463 8.30 -22.57 19.30
CA ASN A 463 9.15 -21.43 19.62
C ASN A 463 8.74 -20.93 21.01
N GLU A 464 9.70 -20.82 21.94
CA GLU A 464 9.47 -20.29 23.29
C GLU A 464 10.35 -19.07 23.54
N ILE A 465 9.73 -18.00 24.04
CA ILE A 465 10.39 -16.72 24.33
C ILE A 465 10.37 -16.50 25.85
N PHE A 466 11.53 -16.18 26.39
CA PHE A 466 11.76 -15.93 27.81
C PHE A 466 12.35 -14.53 28.02
N VAL A 467 11.96 -13.91 29.13
CA VAL A 467 12.53 -12.67 29.67
C VAL A 467 12.93 -12.96 31.10
N ASP A 468 14.19 -12.74 31.44
CA ASP A 468 14.75 -12.95 32.79
C ASP A 468 14.39 -14.33 33.40
N GLY A 469 14.43 -15.36 32.54
CA GLY A 469 14.13 -16.75 32.93
C GLY A 469 12.63 -17.09 32.98
N LYS A 470 11.71 -16.12 32.88
CA LYS A 470 10.27 -16.37 32.81
C LYS A 470 9.82 -16.49 31.35
N ARG A 471 9.06 -17.54 31.02
CA ARG A 471 8.44 -17.68 29.70
C ARG A 471 7.35 -16.63 29.52
N VAL A 472 7.47 -15.77 28.53
CA VAL A 472 6.52 -14.69 28.24
C VAL A 472 5.65 -14.97 27.03
N TYR A 473 6.10 -15.85 26.12
CA TYR A 473 5.33 -16.22 24.94
C TYR A 473 5.76 -17.60 24.42
N HIS A 474 4.85 -18.30 23.75
CA HIS A 474 5.18 -19.50 22.99
C HIS A 474 4.13 -19.73 21.90
N PHE A 475 4.56 -20.31 20.78
CA PHE A 475 3.66 -20.75 19.71
C PHE A 475 4.38 -21.71 18.77
N ILE A 476 3.61 -22.39 17.91
CA ILE A 476 4.14 -23.19 16.82
C ILE A 476 3.94 -22.37 15.53
N PRO A 477 5.01 -21.78 14.97
CA PRO A 477 4.92 -21.05 13.72
C PRO A 477 4.69 -22.01 12.54
N TRP A 478 3.48 -22.03 11.98
CA TRP A 478 3.06 -22.99 10.97
C TRP A 478 2.05 -22.38 9.96
N ARG A 479 2.16 -22.76 8.69
CA ARG A 479 1.29 -22.30 7.58
C ARG A 479 0.73 -23.51 6.83
N GLU A 480 -0.58 -23.52 6.62
CA GLU A 480 -1.34 -24.62 5.98
C GLU A 480 -2.08 -24.17 4.71
N ASP A 481 -1.78 -22.97 4.22
CA ASP A 481 -2.45 -22.32 3.08
C ASP A 481 -1.57 -22.26 1.82
N CYS A 482 -0.43 -22.96 1.80
CA CYS A 482 0.59 -22.79 0.76
C CYS A 482 0.09 -23.13 -0.67
N ALA A 483 -0.83 -24.09 -0.81
CA ALA A 483 -1.47 -24.42 -2.08
C ALA A 483 -2.20 -23.24 -2.75
N THR A 484 -2.61 -22.22 -1.97
CA THR A 484 -3.20 -20.97 -2.49
C THR A 484 -2.28 -20.26 -3.48
N TYR A 485 -0.96 -20.45 -3.33
CA TYR A 485 0.07 -19.76 -4.10
C TYR A 485 0.61 -20.58 -5.27
N ARG A 486 -0.03 -21.69 -5.65
CA ARG A 486 0.43 -22.58 -6.73
C ARG A 486 0.76 -21.82 -8.02
N MET A 487 -0.06 -20.85 -8.41
CA MET A 487 0.10 -20.06 -9.65
C MET A 487 1.32 -19.12 -9.64
N LEU A 488 2.02 -18.98 -8.52
CA LEU A 488 3.29 -18.26 -8.44
C LEU A 488 4.51 -19.16 -8.70
N ASN A 489 4.33 -20.48 -8.77
CA ASN A 489 5.40 -21.47 -8.58
C ASN A 489 5.57 -22.41 -9.80
N PRO A 490 5.87 -21.89 -11.02
CA PRO A 490 5.97 -22.69 -12.24
C PRO A 490 7.01 -23.81 -12.17
N ALA A 491 8.14 -23.60 -11.47
CA ALA A 491 9.24 -24.55 -11.40
C ALA A 491 9.17 -25.50 -10.18
N SER A 492 8.06 -25.48 -9.44
CA SER A 492 7.95 -26.32 -8.25
C SER A 492 7.85 -27.81 -8.61
N GLY A 493 8.61 -28.65 -7.90
CA GLY A 493 8.57 -30.10 -8.07
C GLY A 493 7.17 -30.65 -7.80
N ASN A 494 6.75 -31.65 -8.57
CA ASN A 494 5.46 -32.34 -8.39
C ASN A 494 5.74 -33.80 -8.00
N PHE A 495 4.99 -34.29 -7.02
CA PHE A 495 5.14 -35.63 -6.45
C PHE A 495 4.09 -36.60 -7.02
N GLY A 496 4.35 -37.90 -6.89
CA GLY A 496 3.47 -38.95 -7.43
C GLY A 496 2.06 -39.01 -6.81
N ASN A 497 1.86 -38.39 -5.64
CA ASN A 497 0.56 -38.26 -4.99
C ASN A 497 -0.25 -37.03 -5.46
N GLY A 498 0.26 -36.27 -6.43
CA GLY A 498 -0.41 -35.10 -6.99
C GLY A 498 -0.12 -33.78 -6.27
N LEU A 499 0.63 -33.78 -5.16
CA LEU A 499 1.06 -32.54 -4.51
C LEU A 499 2.25 -31.92 -5.23
N SER A 500 2.33 -30.59 -5.22
CA SER A 500 3.54 -29.85 -5.55
C SER A 500 4.30 -29.47 -4.27
N SER A 501 5.63 -29.34 -4.33
CA SER A 501 6.44 -28.86 -3.21
C SER A 501 5.92 -27.50 -2.69
N SER A 502 5.49 -26.62 -3.60
CA SER A 502 4.89 -25.32 -3.22
C SER A 502 3.58 -25.42 -2.45
N ASP A 503 2.91 -26.56 -2.46
CA ASP A 503 1.63 -26.77 -1.78
C ASP A 503 1.80 -27.20 -0.31
N LEU A 504 2.98 -27.73 0.03
CA LEU A 504 3.25 -28.30 1.35
C LEU A 504 3.18 -27.25 2.46
N SER A 505 2.54 -27.63 3.58
CA SER A 505 2.55 -26.85 4.82
C SER A 505 3.95 -26.76 5.40
N ARG A 506 4.27 -25.62 6.03
CA ARG A 506 5.65 -25.27 6.40
C ARG A 506 5.73 -24.44 7.68
N SER A 507 6.92 -24.42 8.26
CA SER A 507 7.26 -23.64 9.46
C SER A 507 7.29 -22.12 9.20
N ASN A 508 6.09 -21.53 9.09
CA ASN A 508 5.76 -20.10 8.99
C ASN A 508 5.91 -19.40 7.63
N TRP A 509 6.11 -20.15 6.55
CA TRP A 509 6.31 -19.54 5.24
C TRP A 509 5.75 -20.41 4.12
N CYS A 510 5.42 -19.79 3.00
CA CYS A 510 5.10 -20.48 1.75
C CYS A 510 5.92 -19.83 0.62
N PRO A 511 6.37 -20.61 -0.39
CA PRO A 511 7.04 -20.08 -1.58
C PRO A 511 6.20 -19.01 -2.28
N GLY A 512 6.76 -17.82 -2.45
CA GLY A 512 6.07 -16.66 -3.02
C GLY A 512 5.28 -15.81 -2.00
N THR A 513 5.58 -15.91 -0.71
CA THR A 513 4.91 -15.12 0.34
C THR A 513 5.86 -14.38 1.27
N ILE A 514 5.30 -13.40 2.01
CA ILE A 514 5.95 -12.81 3.19
C ILE A 514 5.71 -13.67 4.42
N THR A 515 6.62 -13.59 5.40
CA THR A 515 6.35 -14.01 6.78
C THR A 515 6.06 -12.78 7.62
N LEU A 516 4.86 -12.71 8.22
CA LEU A 516 4.48 -11.61 9.11
C LEU A 516 5.15 -11.78 10.49
N PRO A 517 5.54 -10.67 11.13
CA PRO A 517 6.03 -10.70 12.51
C PRO A 517 4.89 -11.02 13.47
N VAL A 518 5.24 -11.66 14.59
CA VAL A 518 4.38 -11.73 15.78
C VAL A 518 4.76 -10.59 16.70
N GLU A 519 3.76 -9.84 17.14
CA GLU A 519 3.93 -8.75 18.11
C GLU A 519 3.67 -9.30 19.52
N ILE A 520 4.72 -9.39 20.33
CA ILE A 520 4.67 -10.00 21.67
C ILE A 520 4.73 -8.87 22.71
N PRO A 521 3.61 -8.53 23.40
CA PRO A 521 3.63 -7.55 24.47
C PRO A 521 4.52 -8.00 25.64
N LEU A 522 5.31 -7.09 26.19
CA LEU A 522 6.21 -7.32 27.33
C LEU A 522 5.88 -6.35 28.48
N PRO A 523 4.67 -6.44 29.08
CA PRO A 523 4.19 -5.46 30.06
C PRO A 523 4.99 -5.43 31.37
N GLU A 524 5.70 -6.51 31.68
CA GLU A 524 6.52 -6.63 32.89
C GLU A 524 7.97 -6.14 32.69
N LEU A 525 8.40 -5.89 31.45
CA LEU A 525 9.74 -5.41 31.13
C LEU A 525 9.83 -3.92 31.50
N LYS A 526 10.83 -3.55 32.31
CA LYS A 526 11.02 -2.19 32.82
C LYS A 526 12.36 -1.62 32.35
N GLU A 527 12.73 -0.45 32.83
CA GLU A 527 14.07 0.10 32.64
C GLU A 527 15.15 -0.82 33.26
N GLY A 528 16.32 -0.85 32.63
CA GLY A 528 17.49 -1.61 33.07
C GLY A 528 17.85 -2.80 32.20
N LYS A 529 18.78 -3.61 32.72
CA LYS A 529 19.33 -4.77 32.01
C LYS A 529 18.43 -5.99 32.15
N HIS A 530 18.12 -6.60 31.01
CA HIS A 530 17.28 -7.79 30.90
C HIS A 530 17.91 -8.83 29.98
N THR A 531 17.57 -10.10 30.19
CA THR A 531 18.00 -11.20 29.34
C THR A 531 16.81 -11.74 28.54
N LEU A 532 16.87 -11.59 27.22
CA LEU A 532 15.95 -12.26 26.31
C LEU A 532 16.52 -13.60 25.88
N LYS A 533 15.66 -14.62 25.83
CA LYS A 533 16.03 -15.96 25.35
C LYS A 533 14.97 -16.52 24.41
N VAL A 534 15.41 -17.10 23.29
CA VAL A 534 14.58 -17.83 22.34
C VAL A 534 15.02 -19.30 22.34
N ALA A 535 14.11 -20.21 22.65
CA ALA A 535 14.34 -21.65 22.64
C ALA A 535 13.46 -22.32 21.58
N ILE A 536 14.07 -23.20 20.79
CA ILE A 536 13.42 -23.95 19.72
C ILE A 536 14.00 -25.36 19.73
N PRO A 537 13.20 -26.43 19.73
CA PRO A 537 13.70 -27.81 19.67
C PRO A 537 14.14 -28.15 18.25
N LEU A 538 15.39 -27.81 17.90
CA LEU A 538 15.95 -28.01 16.57
C LEU A 538 15.90 -29.48 16.14
N GLY A 539 15.47 -29.74 14.90
CA GLY A 539 15.54 -31.08 14.30
C GLY A 539 16.98 -31.58 14.15
N LYS A 540 17.16 -32.88 14.34
CA LYS A 540 18.48 -33.52 14.18
C LYS A 540 18.87 -33.56 12.69
N PRO A 541 20.17 -33.43 12.37
CA PRO A 541 20.65 -33.64 11.01
C PRO A 541 20.39 -35.06 10.49
N GLU A 542 20.26 -35.19 9.16
CA GLU A 542 20.15 -36.46 8.46
C GLU A 542 21.11 -36.45 7.24
N GLY A 543 22.19 -37.23 7.32
CA GLY A 543 23.26 -37.18 6.31
C GLY A 543 23.88 -35.79 6.20
N THR A 544 23.83 -35.18 5.02
CA THR A 544 24.30 -33.80 4.78
C THR A 544 23.24 -32.73 5.04
N SER A 545 22.00 -33.13 5.31
CA SER A 545 20.87 -32.23 5.57
C SER A 545 20.83 -31.83 7.05
N PHE A 546 20.53 -30.57 7.32
CA PHE A 546 20.43 -30.03 8.67
C PHE A 546 19.32 -29.00 8.78
N SER A 547 18.71 -28.93 9.97
CA SER A 547 17.70 -27.93 10.27
C SER A 547 18.36 -26.63 10.71
N ALA A 548 17.73 -25.50 10.41
CA ALA A 548 18.16 -24.18 10.89
C ALA A 548 16.93 -23.28 11.10
N TRP A 549 17.08 -22.29 11.97
CA TRP A 549 16.04 -21.30 12.23
C TRP A 549 16.54 -19.88 11.98
N ASN A 550 15.83 -19.20 11.09
CA ASN A 550 15.99 -17.77 10.86
C ASN A 550 15.05 -17.04 11.81
N VAL A 551 15.58 -16.36 12.83
CA VAL A 551 14.82 -15.60 13.80
C VAL A 551 15.36 -14.19 13.93
N SER A 552 14.47 -13.19 13.97
CA SER A 552 14.85 -11.81 14.25
C SER A 552 13.89 -11.19 15.26
N GLY A 553 14.42 -10.33 16.12
CA GLY A 553 13.70 -9.77 17.25
C GLY A 553 14.07 -8.30 17.45
N VAL A 554 13.06 -7.44 17.46
CA VAL A 554 13.21 -5.99 17.68
C VAL A 554 12.35 -5.59 18.88
N LEU A 555 12.97 -5.02 19.90
CA LEU A 555 12.23 -4.39 20.98
C LEU A 555 11.74 -3.03 20.50
N ILE A 556 10.46 -2.75 20.75
CA ILE A 556 9.81 -1.48 20.41
C ILE A 556 9.06 -1.00 21.66
N GLY A 557 9.23 0.27 22.02
CA GLY A 557 8.53 0.89 23.14
C GLY A 557 8.25 2.37 22.89
N GLU A 558 7.32 2.94 23.65
CA GLU A 558 7.01 4.37 23.63
C GLU A 558 7.93 5.10 24.61
N ARG A 559 8.51 6.23 24.19
CA ARG A 559 9.38 7.06 25.01
C ARG A 559 8.64 8.31 25.44
N GLU A 560 8.69 8.63 26.73
CA GLU A 560 8.10 9.86 27.29
C GLU A 560 8.74 11.16 26.75
#